data_AF-A0A6B1GXG1-F1
#
_entry.id   AF-A0A6B1GXG1-F1
#
_cell.length_a   1.000
_cell.length_b   1.000
_cell.length_c   1.000
_cell.angle_alpha   90.00
_cell.angle_beta   90.00
_cell.angle_gamma   90.00
#
_symmetry.space_group_name_H-M   'P 1'
#
loop_
_entity.id
_entity.type
_entity.pdbx_description
1 polymer ?
#
loop_
_entity_poly.entity_id
_entity_poly.type
_entity_poly.pdbx_seq_one_letter_code
_entity_poly.pdbx_strand_id
1 'polypeptide(L)'
;MPHNKVAFAAAAVAAAALFALCPPAAAQEAGDLAADDVVSLLVRLGVNDAAARDWDGSVEISGGELLGVRNWRPRPGEEVSGSTWKLASYQGPNFTPRAMHDTQTVGPVEYVRSPGLVVDVRGNGGTRLMFATANGEFEVRLADVSVGRRLRFLGGDVTVERVPGVERLTADDYQNDFATFLGIDGDDVWSA
;
A
#
# COMPACT_ATOMS: atom_id res chain seq x y z
N MET A 1 -24.18 -28.77 39.01
CA MET A 1 -24.19 -27.29 39.10
C MET A 1 -23.02 -26.74 38.30
N PRO A 2 -23.13 -25.55 37.69
CA PRO A 2 -22.80 -25.33 36.28
C PRO A 2 -21.52 -24.50 36.10
N HIS A 3 -20.41 -25.07 35.62
CA HIS A 3 -19.17 -24.29 35.42
C HIS A 3 -18.65 -24.23 33.98
N ASN A 4 -19.23 -24.98 33.03
CA ASN A 4 -18.75 -24.97 31.64
C ASN A 4 -19.37 -23.90 30.72
N LYS A 5 -20.31 -23.06 31.18
CA LYS A 5 -20.90 -22.01 30.32
C LYS A 5 -20.11 -20.70 30.33
N VAL A 6 -19.32 -20.45 31.38
CA VAL A 6 -18.58 -19.19 31.55
C VAL A 6 -17.29 -19.17 30.73
N ALA A 7 -16.63 -20.33 30.58
CA ALA A 7 -15.40 -20.46 29.79
C ALA A 7 -15.62 -20.18 28.28
N PHE A 8 -16.73 -20.66 27.71
CA PHE A 8 -17.08 -20.39 26.31
C PHE A 8 -17.42 -18.92 26.04
N ALA A 9 -18.04 -18.23 27.02
CA ALA A 9 -18.38 -16.82 26.88
C ALA A 9 -17.13 -15.92 26.93
N ALA A 10 -16.16 -16.25 27.77
CA ALA A 10 -14.91 -15.47 27.89
C ALA A 10 -14.04 -15.57 26.61
N ALA A 11 -13.95 -16.75 25.99
CA ALA A 11 -13.23 -16.95 24.74
C ALA A 11 -13.86 -16.18 23.56
N ALA A 12 -15.20 -16.14 23.48
CA ALA A 12 -15.90 -15.40 22.43
C ALA A 12 -15.72 -13.87 22.56
N VAL A 13 -15.72 -13.34 23.79
CA VAL A 13 -15.48 -11.91 24.04
C VAL A 13 -14.03 -11.53 23.75
N ALA A 14 -13.07 -12.38 24.10
CA ALA A 14 -11.66 -12.16 23.78
C ALA A 14 -11.40 -12.16 22.25
N ALA A 15 -12.01 -13.08 21.51
CA ALA A 15 -11.91 -13.13 20.05
C ALA A 15 -12.59 -11.92 19.38
N ALA A 16 -13.75 -11.49 19.87
CA ALA A 16 -14.43 -10.29 19.37
C ALA A 16 -13.64 -9.00 19.68
N ALA A 17 -13.02 -8.92 20.86
CA ALA A 17 -12.14 -7.81 21.22
C ALA A 17 -10.87 -7.78 20.34
N LEU A 18 -10.28 -8.94 20.02
CA LEU A 18 -9.14 -9.03 19.11
C LEU A 18 -9.49 -8.57 17.68
N PHE A 19 -10.66 -8.96 17.17
CA PHE A 19 -11.15 -8.54 15.85
C PHE A 19 -11.44 -7.03 15.78
N ALA A 20 -11.93 -6.44 16.87
CA ALA A 20 -12.20 -5.00 16.95
C ALA A 20 -10.92 -4.15 17.10
N LEU A 21 -9.89 -4.69 17.76
CA LEU A 21 -8.62 -3.99 18.02
C LEU A 21 -7.59 -4.20 16.90
N CYS A 22 -7.71 -5.27 16.13
CA CYS A 22 -6.86 -5.59 14.98
C CYS A 22 -7.77 -6.01 13.81
N PRO A 23 -8.47 -5.05 13.16
CA PRO A 23 -9.20 -5.38 11.95
C PRO A 23 -8.21 -6.03 10.97
N PRO A 24 -8.53 -7.19 10.36
CA PRO A 24 -7.67 -7.74 9.34
C PRO A 24 -7.45 -6.64 8.31
N ALA A 25 -6.18 -6.34 8.01
CA ALA A 25 -5.86 -5.48 6.89
C ALA A 25 -6.67 -6.03 5.71
N ALA A 26 -7.54 -5.20 5.13
CA ALA A 26 -8.34 -5.62 3.98
C ALA A 26 -7.36 -6.17 2.95
N ALA A 27 -7.35 -7.49 2.79
CA ALA A 27 -6.50 -8.14 1.82
C ALA A 27 -7.05 -7.69 0.47
N GLN A 28 -6.32 -6.79 -0.17
CA GLN A 28 -6.64 -6.39 -1.54
C GLN A 28 -6.47 -7.68 -2.36
N GLU A 29 -7.55 -8.21 -2.94
CA GLU A 29 -7.47 -9.35 -3.83
C GLU A 29 -6.50 -9.00 -4.96
N ALA A 30 -5.34 -9.65 -4.96
CA ALA A 30 -4.44 -9.58 -6.09
C ALA A 30 -5.07 -10.47 -7.16
N GLY A 31 -5.73 -9.85 -8.14
CA GLY A 31 -6.09 -10.54 -9.38
C GLY A 31 -4.83 -11.11 -10.05
N ASP A 32 -5.03 -11.96 -11.05
CA ASP A 32 -3.92 -12.49 -11.85
C ASP A 32 -3.25 -11.34 -12.64
N LEU A 33 -2.26 -10.69 -12.01
CA LEU A 33 -1.48 -9.58 -12.56
C LEU A 33 -0.32 -10.06 -13.44
N ALA A 34 -0.15 -11.38 -13.62
CA ALA A 34 0.93 -11.97 -14.39
C ALA A 34 0.58 -12.16 -15.87
N ALA A 35 -0.67 -11.91 -16.28
CA ALA A 35 -1.10 -12.04 -17.67
C ALA A 35 -0.42 -11.00 -18.60
N ASP A 36 -0.13 -11.40 -19.84
CA ASP A 36 0.59 -10.59 -20.83
C ASP A 36 -0.12 -9.28 -21.21
N ASP A 37 -1.44 -9.22 -21.03
CA ASP A 37 -2.28 -8.05 -21.28
C ASP A 37 -2.42 -7.14 -20.05
N VAL A 38 -1.73 -7.46 -18.95
CA VAL A 38 -1.71 -6.67 -17.72
C VAL A 38 -0.44 -5.84 -17.63
N VAL A 39 -0.62 -4.57 -17.27
CA VAL A 39 0.45 -3.62 -17.07
C VAL A 39 0.27 -2.91 -15.74
N SER A 40 1.30 -2.96 -14.91
CA SER A 40 1.38 -2.21 -13.67
C SER A 40 2.15 -0.90 -13.87
N LEU A 41 1.56 0.19 -13.41
CA LEU A 41 2.11 1.55 -13.51
C LEU A 41 2.44 2.07 -12.12
N LEU A 42 3.69 2.48 -11.89
CA LEU A 42 4.04 3.29 -10.73
C LEU A 42 3.86 4.77 -11.08
N VAL A 43 2.86 5.40 -10.47
CA VAL A 43 2.55 6.83 -10.58
C VAL A 43 3.08 7.52 -9.32
N ARG A 44 4.08 8.38 -9.46
CA ARG A 44 4.62 9.19 -8.36
C ARG A 44 4.15 10.63 -8.52
N LEU A 45 3.64 11.20 -7.44
CA LEU A 45 3.04 12.53 -7.39
C LEU A 45 3.93 13.46 -6.57
N GLY A 46 4.01 14.75 -6.90
CA GLY A 46 4.82 15.71 -6.14
C GLY A 46 6.31 15.38 -6.12
N VAL A 47 6.87 14.95 -7.26
CA VAL A 47 8.30 14.59 -7.37
C VAL A 47 9.23 15.78 -7.16
N ASN A 48 8.78 16.99 -7.49
CA ASN A 48 9.54 18.23 -7.28
C ASN A 48 8.89 19.16 -6.24
N ASP A 49 7.99 18.64 -5.40
CA ASP A 49 7.37 19.45 -4.36
C ASP A 49 8.42 19.99 -3.38
N ALA A 50 8.41 21.30 -3.15
CA ALA A 50 9.28 21.98 -2.19
C ALA A 50 8.69 22.04 -0.77
N ALA A 51 7.39 21.77 -0.63
CA ALA A 51 6.67 21.69 0.63
C ALA A 51 5.56 20.64 0.52
N ALA A 52 5.03 20.20 1.66
CA ALA A 52 3.90 19.29 1.70
C ALA A 52 2.70 19.84 0.90
N ARG A 53 2.07 18.97 0.11
CA ARG A 53 0.99 19.33 -0.81
C ARG A 53 0.05 18.16 -1.01
N ASP A 54 -1.25 18.45 -1.05
CA ASP A 54 -2.29 17.47 -1.31
C ASP A 54 -2.28 17.03 -2.78
N TRP A 55 -2.48 15.75 -3.00
CA TRP A 55 -2.47 15.08 -4.30
C TRP A 55 -3.67 14.15 -4.48
N ASP A 56 -4.73 14.37 -3.72
CA ASP A 56 -6.02 13.69 -3.82
C ASP A 56 -6.51 13.65 -5.27
N GLY A 57 -7.18 12.55 -5.63
CA GLY A 57 -7.56 12.38 -7.02
C GLY A 57 -8.32 11.10 -7.33
N SER A 58 -8.50 10.91 -8.64
CA SER A 58 -9.16 9.75 -9.23
C SER A 58 -8.54 9.36 -10.56
N VAL A 59 -8.75 8.10 -10.95
CA VAL A 59 -8.37 7.58 -12.26
C VAL A 59 -9.57 6.98 -12.95
N GLU A 60 -9.73 7.32 -14.22
CA GLU A 60 -10.72 6.73 -15.11
C GLU A 60 -10.01 6.00 -16.25
N ILE A 61 -10.61 4.90 -16.71
CA ILE A 61 -10.05 4.09 -17.80
C ILE A 61 -11.00 4.06 -19.00
N SER A 62 -10.42 4.11 -20.20
CA SER A 62 -11.13 3.90 -21.45
C SER A 62 -10.39 2.90 -22.34
N GLY A 63 -11.14 2.01 -22.99
CA GLY A 63 -10.56 0.98 -23.87
C GLY A 63 -9.74 -0.08 -23.14
N GLY A 64 -10.07 -0.39 -21.89
CA GLY A 64 -9.43 -1.41 -21.05
C GLY A 64 -10.19 -1.60 -19.73
N GLU A 65 -9.59 -2.32 -18.79
CA GLU A 65 -10.16 -2.62 -17.48
C GLU A 65 -9.17 -2.22 -16.36
N LEU A 66 -9.66 -1.47 -15.38
CA LEU A 66 -8.90 -1.13 -14.18
C LEU A 66 -9.00 -2.30 -13.20
N LEU A 67 -7.88 -3.00 -12.98
CA LEU A 67 -7.82 -4.15 -12.08
C LEU A 67 -7.67 -3.71 -10.63
N GLY A 68 -6.92 -2.62 -10.39
CA GLY A 68 -6.74 -2.12 -9.04
C GLY A 68 -5.88 -0.86 -8.96
N VAL A 69 -6.05 -0.15 -7.85
CA VAL A 69 -5.19 0.95 -7.43
C VAL A 69 -4.69 0.63 -6.03
N ARG A 70 -3.38 0.72 -5.82
CA ARG A 70 -2.72 0.41 -4.54
C ARG A 70 -1.82 1.56 -4.15
N ASN A 71 -1.73 1.86 -2.86
CA ASN A 71 -0.73 2.80 -2.38
C ASN A 71 0.66 2.13 -2.41
N TRP A 72 1.65 2.79 -3.03
CA TRP A 72 3.01 2.26 -3.16
C TRP A 72 3.76 2.22 -1.82
N ARG A 73 3.50 3.19 -0.93
CA ARG A 73 4.18 3.35 0.37
C ARG A 73 3.23 3.95 1.41
N PRO A 74 2.23 3.18 1.88
CA PRO A 74 1.16 3.68 2.73
C PRO A 74 1.66 4.45 3.96
N ARG A 75 1.01 5.58 4.24
CA ARG A 75 1.24 6.37 5.46
C ARG A 75 -0.04 6.55 6.27
N PRO A 76 0.08 6.85 7.58
CA PRO A 76 -1.08 7.20 8.38
C PRO A 76 -1.83 8.39 7.76
N GLY A 77 -3.15 8.25 7.60
CA GLY A 77 -4.01 9.26 7.00
C GLY A 77 -4.12 9.22 5.47
N GLU A 78 -3.29 8.41 4.80
CA GLU A 78 -3.45 8.15 3.36
C GLU A 78 -4.48 7.05 3.13
N GLU A 79 -5.24 7.17 2.04
CA GLU A 79 -6.30 6.23 1.70
C GLU A 79 -6.35 6.01 0.19
N VAL A 80 -6.63 4.78 -0.22
CA VAL A 80 -6.98 4.42 -1.60
C VAL A 80 -8.27 3.62 -1.54
N SER A 81 -9.28 4.06 -2.29
CA SER A 81 -10.61 3.46 -2.32
C SER A 81 -11.08 3.33 -3.76
N GLY A 82 -11.04 2.10 -4.28
CA GLY A 82 -11.34 1.80 -5.67
C GLY A 82 -10.43 2.58 -6.62
N SER A 83 -11.01 3.48 -7.41
CA SER A 83 -10.29 4.32 -8.37
C SER A 83 -9.97 5.73 -7.85
N THR A 84 -10.20 5.99 -6.56
CA THR A 84 -9.98 7.29 -5.91
C THR A 84 -8.95 7.17 -4.79
N TRP A 85 -8.29 8.27 -4.45
CA TRP A 85 -7.29 8.29 -3.37
C TRP A 85 -7.21 9.62 -2.65
N LYS A 86 -6.68 9.56 -1.43
CA LYS A 86 -6.21 10.69 -0.63
C LYS A 86 -4.74 10.49 -0.30
N LEU A 87 -3.90 11.35 -0.86
CA LEU A 87 -2.44 11.25 -0.77
C LEU A 87 -1.85 12.66 -0.68
N ALA A 88 -0.75 12.81 0.03
CA ALA A 88 -0.04 14.08 0.09
C ALA A 88 1.48 13.87 0.06
N SER A 89 2.19 14.82 -0.55
CA SER A 89 3.62 14.94 -0.29
C SER A 89 3.82 15.49 1.12
N TYR A 90 4.92 15.08 1.76
CA TYR A 90 5.11 15.38 3.17
C TYR A 90 6.58 15.55 3.51
N GLN A 91 6.83 16.32 4.55
CA GLN A 91 8.18 16.53 5.05
C GLN A 91 8.74 15.24 5.64
N GLY A 92 9.92 14.84 5.19
CA GLY A 92 10.67 13.73 5.73
C GLY A 92 11.12 14.00 7.17
N PRO A 93 11.11 13.00 8.06
CA PRO A 93 11.60 13.16 9.41
C PRO A 93 13.12 13.37 9.35
N ASN A 94 13.58 14.39 10.06
CA ASN A 94 14.99 14.49 10.41
C ASN A 94 15.24 13.71 11.70
N PHE A 95 16.13 12.73 11.64
CA PHE A 95 16.50 11.96 12.81
C PHE A 95 17.62 12.68 13.56
N THR A 96 17.42 12.92 14.86
CA THR A 96 18.46 13.48 15.71
C THR A 96 19.58 12.44 15.88
N PRO A 97 20.85 12.78 15.59
CA PRO A 97 21.96 11.87 15.85
C PRO A 97 22.07 11.58 17.35
N ARG A 98 22.53 10.38 17.69
CA ARG A 98 22.83 10.01 19.08
C ARG A 98 24.05 10.78 19.56
N ALA A 99 24.12 11.10 20.85
CA ALA A 99 25.20 11.89 21.45
C ALA A 99 26.63 11.39 21.18
N MET A 100 26.83 10.09 20.88
CA MET A 100 28.15 9.53 20.53
C MET A 100 28.55 9.69 19.06
N HIS A 101 27.64 10.16 18.21
CA HIS A 101 27.86 10.36 16.78
C HIS A 101 27.78 11.86 16.47
N ASP A 102 28.73 12.62 17.01
CA ASP A 102 28.90 14.05 16.69
C ASP A 102 29.67 14.19 15.37
N THR A 103 29.04 13.74 14.28
CA THR A 103 29.61 13.81 12.92
C THR A 103 28.79 14.73 12.01
N GLN A 104 27.77 15.41 12.52
CA GLN A 104 26.89 16.22 11.69
C GLN A 104 27.51 17.59 11.39
N THR A 105 28.36 17.64 10.35
CA THR A 105 28.97 18.88 9.84
C THR A 105 27.97 19.82 9.16
N VAL A 106 26.78 19.31 8.81
CA VAL A 106 25.69 20.06 8.16
C VAL A 106 24.41 19.79 8.95
N GLY A 107 23.63 20.83 9.23
CA GLY A 107 22.37 20.72 9.97
C GLY A 107 21.33 19.81 9.29
N PRO A 108 20.15 19.61 9.91
CA PRO A 108 19.07 18.81 9.35
C PRO A 108 18.73 19.28 7.92
N VAL A 109 18.67 18.34 6.97
CA VAL A 109 18.27 18.64 5.59
C VAL A 109 16.76 18.51 5.52
N GLU A 110 16.07 19.56 5.13
CA GLU A 110 14.65 19.44 4.80
C GLU A 110 14.50 18.75 3.45
N TYR A 111 13.72 17.68 3.42
CA TYR A 111 13.40 16.97 2.19
C TYR A 111 11.93 16.59 2.18
N VAL A 112 11.30 16.69 1.02
CA VAL A 112 9.91 16.28 0.81
C VAL A 112 9.90 14.88 0.21
N ARG A 113 9.02 14.03 0.73
CA ARG A 113 8.79 12.69 0.21
C ARG A 113 7.53 12.69 -0.64
N SER A 114 7.68 12.20 -1.86
CA SER A 114 6.60 12.03 -2.83
C SER A 114 5.76 10.78 -2.53
N PRO A 115 4.42 10.87 -2.50
CA PRO A 115 3.55 9.71 -2.45
C PRO A 115 3.51 9.02 -3.82
N GLY A 116 2.84 7.87 -3.89
CA GLY A 116 2.64 7.20 -5.16
C GLY A 116 1.61 6.08 -5.13
N LEU A 117 1.14 5.75 -6.32
CA LEU A 117 0.17 4.72 -6.59
C LEU A 117 0.80 3.66 -7.49
N VAL A 118 0.43 2.41 -7.27
CA VAL A 118 0.55 1.36 -8.27
C VAL A 118 -0.83 1.15 -8.89
N VAL A 119 -0.94 1.32 -10.20
CA VAL A 119 -2.19 1.16 -10.94
C VAL A 119 -2.05 -0.03 -11.87
N ASP A 120 -2.90 -1.03 -11.68
CA ASP A 120 -2.90 -2.28 -12.43
C ASP A 120 -4.01 -2.23 -13.47
N VAL A 121 -3.65 -2.39 -14.75
CA VAL A 121 -4.56 -2.25 -15.87
C VAL A 121 -4.44 -3.43 -16.81
N ARG A 122 -5.59 -4.00 -17.19
CA ARG A 122 -5.69 -4.90 -18.33
C ARG A 122 -6.05 -4.09 -19.57
N GLY A 123 -5.26 -4.20 -20.63
CA GLY A 123 -5.46 -3.39 -21.81
C GLY A 123 -4.48 -3.63 -22.95
N ASN A 124 -4.56 -2.76 -23.96
CA ASN A 124 -3.69 -2.78 -25.13
C ASN A 124 -3.22 -1.35 -25.46
N GLY A 125 -2.51 -1.16 -26.58
CA GLY A 125 -2.00 0.16 -26.97
C GLY A 125 -3.06 1.26 -27.12
N GLY A 126 -4.32 0.91 -27.31
CA GLY A 126 -5.45 1.84 -27.37
C GLY A 126 -6.00 2.27 -26.00
N THR A 127 -5.62 1.59 -24.92
CA THR A 127 -6.09 1.88 -23.56
C THR A 127 -5.55 3.21 -23.06
N ARG A 128 -6.42 4.02 -22.46
CA ARG A 128 -6.08 5.34 -21.89
C ARG A 128 -6.56 5.44 -20.46
N LEU A 129 -5.70 6.00 -19.61
CA LEU A 129 -5.98 6.30 -18.22
C LEU A 129 -6.01 7.82 -18.06
N MET A 130 -7.14 8.36 -17.62
CA MET A 130 -7.28 9.77 -17.28
C MET A 130 -7.12 9.93 -15.77
N PHE A 131 -6.10 10.68 -15.35
CA PHE A 131 -5.86 10.99 -13.95
C PHE A 131 -6.32 12.41 -13.67
N ALA A 132 -7.20 12.57 -12.69
CA ALA A 132 -7.57 13.86 -12.13
C ALA A 132 -6.96 13.98 -10.74
N THR A 133 -6.23 15.07 -10.48
CA THR A 133 -5.61 15.34 -9.18
C THR A 133 -5.98 16.76 -8.73
N ALA A 134 -5.83 17.03 -7.43
CA ALA A 134 -5.96 18.37 -6.87
C ALA A 134 -5.07 19.43 -7.57
N ASN A 135 -4.00 19.01 -8.26
CA ASN A 135 -3.03 19.89 -8.93
C ASN A 135 -3.09 19.83 -10.46
N GLY A 136 -4.13 19.21 -11.02
CA GLY A 136 -4.36 19.14 -12.46
C GLY A 136 -4.61 17.74 -12.99
N GLU A 137 -4.88 17.66 -14.29
CA GLU A 137 -5.26 16.44 -14.99
C GLU A 137 -4.21 16.03 -16.02
N PHE A 138 -4.08 14.73 -16.25
CA PHE A 138 -3.21 14.20 -17.30
C PHE A 138 -3.68 12.84 -17.81
N GLU A 139 -3.42 12.56 -19.09
CA GLU A 139 -3.72 11.29 -19.74
C GLU A 139 -2.45 10.45 -19.89
N VAL A 140 -2.53 9.17 -19.52
CA VAL A 140 -1.53 8.16 -19.85
C VAL A 140 -2.11 7.21 -20.90
N ARG A 141 -1.41 7.07 -22.03
CA ARG A 141 -1.72 6.05 -23.02
C ARG A 141 -0.84 4.84 -22.79
N LEU A 142 -1.43 3.65 -22.79
CA LEU A 142 -0.67 2.45 -22.50
C LEU A 142 0.40 2.17 -23.57
N ALA A 143 0.17 2.60 -24.82
CA ALA A 143 1.17 2.55 -25.89
C ALA A 143 2.44 3.38 -25.62
N ASP A 144 2.35 4.44 -24.81
CA ASP A 144 3.51 5.30 -24.50
C ASP A 144 4.35 4.75 -23.35
N VAL A 145 3.82 3.75 -22.63
CA VAL A 145 4.43 3.15 -21.45
C VAL A 145 5.32 1.96 -21.86
N SER A 146 6.58 2.26 -22.14
CA SER A 146 7.61 1.26 -22.38
C SER A 146 8.40 0.94 -21.10
N VAL A 147 8.87 -0.31 -20.97
CA VAL A 147 9.75 -0.72 -19.87
C VAL A 147 11.00 0.17 -19.83
N GLY A 148 11.39 0.60 -18.63
CA GLY A 148 12.59 1.43 -18.41
C GLY A 148 12.45 2.90 -18.81
N ARG A 149 11.32 3.33 -19.38
CA ARG A 149 11.03 4.73 -19.69
C ARG A 149 10.11 5.33 -18.64
N ARG A 150 10.45 6.54 -18.20
CA ARG A 150 9.62 7.34 -17.31
C ARG A 150 8.95 8.48 -18.07
N LEU A 151 7.63 8.49 -18.05
CA LEU A 151 6.82 9.59 -18.57
C LEU A 151 6.70 10.68 -17.50
N ARG A 152 6.52 11.93 -17.93
CA ARG A 152 6.43 13.11 -17.06
C ARG A 152 5.19 13.92 -17.41
N PHE A 153 4.46 14.35 -16.40
CA PHE A 153 3.23 15.14 -16.53
C PHE A 153 3.24 16.30 -15.53
N LEU A 154 2.33 17.25 -15.73
CA LEU A 154 2.16 18.43 -14.85
C LEU A 154 3.49 19.15 -14.60
N GLY A 155 4.18 19.56 -15.68
CA GLY A 155 5.48 20.24 -15.57
C GLY A 155 6.63 19.36 -15.03
N GLY A 156 6.41 18.05 -14.88
CA GLY A 156 7.38 17.11 -14.33
C GLY A 156 7.15 16.73 -12.87
N ASP A 157 6.11 17.27 -12.23
CA ASP A 157 5.74 16.97 -10.85
C ASP A 157 5.13 15.58 -10.69
N VAL A 158 4.61 15.02 -11.78
CA VAL A 158 4.13 13.65 -11.84
C VAL A 158 5.02 12.82 -12.75
N THR A 159 5.36 11.61 -12.30
CA THR A 159 6.08 10.65 -13.13
C THR A 159 5.35 9.32 -13.18
N VAL A 160 5.30 8.70 -14.35
CA VAL A 160 4.68 7.39 -14.55
C VAL A 160 5.70 6.45 -15.18
N GLU A 161 5.86 5.26 -14.62
CA GLU A 161 6.76 4.23 -15.15
C GLU A 161 6.13 2.84 -15.07
N ARG A 162 6.44 1.98 -16.05
CA ARG A 162 6.04 0.57 -16.00
C ARG A 162 6.84 -0.14 -14.91
N VAL A 163 6.15 -0.87 -14.05
CA VAL A 163 6.77 -1.75 -13.05
C VAL A 163 6.32 -3.19 -13.28
N PRO A 164 7.06 -4.20 -12.78
CA PRO A 164 6.59 -5.57 -12.78
C PRO A 164 5.26 -5.69 -12.02
N GLY A 165 4.37 -6.54 -12.54
CA GLY A 165 3.18 -6.97 -11.81
C GLY A 165 3.57 -7.70 -10.52
N VAL A 166 2.68 -7.69 -9.54
CA VAL A 166 2.86 -8.45 -8.30
C VAL A 166 1.98 -9.68 -8.35
N GLU A 167 2.60 -10.84 -8.25
CA GLU A 167 1.90 -12.12 -8.13
C GLU A 167 1.99 -12.62 -6.69
N ARG A 168 0.89 -13.19 -6.19
CA ARG A 168 0.88 -13.81 -4.88
C ARG A 168 1.49 -15.21 -4.99
N LEU A 169 2.64 -15.41 -4.32
CA LEU A 169 3.33 -16.70 -4.31
C LEU A 169 2.84 -17.66 -3.23
N THR A 170 2.09 -17.16 -2.24
CA THR A 170 1.52 -17.96 -1.14
C THR A 170 0.04 -18.26 -1.41
N ALA A 171 -0.43 -19.44 -1.04
CA ALA A 171 -1.86 -19.68 -0.99
C ALA A 171 -2.49 -19.05 0.26
N ASP A 172 -3.82 -19.03 0.34
CA ASP A 172 -4.58 -18.47 1.47
C ASP A 172 -4.46 -19.29 2.76
N ASP A 173 -3.78 -20.43 2.69
CA ASP A 173 -3.48 -21.30 3.82
C ASP A 173 -2.49 -20.63 4.78
N TYR A 174 -3.09 -20.07 5.82
CA TYR A 174 -2.40 -19.48 6.94
C TYR A 174 -1.85 -20.59 7.86
N GLN A 175 -0.55 -20.89 7.76
CA GLN A 175 0.13 -21.69 8.78
C GLN A 175 0.46 -20.80 9.96
N ASN A 176 -0.28 -21.00 11.06
CA ASN A 176 0.18 -20.54 12.35
C ASN A 176 1.07 -21.62 12.94
N ASP A 177 2.34 -21.31 13.13
CA ASP A 177 3.17 -21.97 14.13
C ASP A 177 2.66 -21.54 15.51
N PHE A 178 1.47 -22.00 15.90
CA PHE A 178 1.01 -21.84 17.26
C PHE A 178 1.77 -22.82 18.13
N ALA A 179 2.40 -22.30 19.19
CA ALA A 179 2.94 -23.14 20.24
C ALA A 179 1.84 -24.08 20.74
N THR A 180 2.10 -25.39 20.70
CA THR A 180 1.17 -26.37 21.24
C THR A 180 1.49 -26.56 22.72
N PHE A 181 0.51 -26.30 23.59
CA PHE A 181 0.63 -26.55 25.01
C PHE A 181 -0.17 -27.78 25.41
N LEU A 182 0.47 -28.72 26.11
CA LEU A 182 -0.22 -29.83 26.77
C LEU A 182 -0.12 -29.65 28.28
N GLY A 183 -1.26 -29.50 28.93
CA GLY A 183 -1.38 -29.59 30.39
C GLY A 183 -1.70 -31.03 30.79
N ILE A 184 -0.96 -31.55 31.77
CA ILE A 184 -1.25 -32.81 32.45
C ILE A 184 -1.77 -32.45 33.85
N ASP A 185 -2.49 -33.35 34.52
CA ASP A 185 -3.00 -33.11 35.88
C ASP A 185 -1.83 -32.83 36.85
N GLY A 186 -1.81 -31.62 37.43
CA GLY A 186 -0.65 -31.03 38.12
C GLY A 186 -0.26 -29.66 37.52
N ASP A 187 0.64 -28.92 38.17
CA ASP A 187 1.07 -27.57 37.74
C ASP A 187 2.06 -27.59 36.54
N ASP A 188 2.17 -28.71 35.82
CA ASP A 188 3.16 -28.91 34.76
C ASP A 188 2.58 -28.61 33.36
N VAL A 189 3.29 -27.77 32.60
CA VAL A 189 2.93 -27.38 31.21
C VAL A 189 4.12 -27.60 30.28
N TRP A 190 3.88 -28.31 29.17
CA TRP A 190 4.88 -28.55 28.12
C TRP A 190 4.54 -27.73 26.87
N SER A 191 5.55 -27.14 26.22
CA SER A 191 5.42 -26.40 24.96
C SER A 191 6.34 -26.97 23.87
N ALA A 192 5.86 -27.02 22.64
CA ALA A 192 6.64 -27.27 21.42
C ALA A 192 6.38 -26.17 20.40
#